data_AF-A0A246JU28-F1
#
_entry.id   AF-A0A246JU28-F1
#
_cell.length_a   1.000
_cell.length_b   1.000
_cell.length_c   1.000
_cell.angle_alpha   90.00
_cell.angle_beta   90.00
_cell.angle_gamma   90.00
#
_symmetry.space_group_name_H-M   'P 1'
#
loop_
_entity.id
_entity.type
_entity.pdbx_description
1 polymer ?
#
loop_
_entity_poly.entity_id
_entity_poly.type
_entity_poly.pdbx_seq_one_letter_code
_entity_poly.pdbx_strand_id
1 'polypeptide(L)'
;MDTRPVLTPGEFEDRATHADSGWWLTGEHFIHTASVTNIDGWNLYGHPGNALLTEAQRVLMMWSDLVGQVANGGFEQFISNYADTLALAHRLIAKLEWPELFEHFDPAFREQAGDPAAPQLVDSRPWGWEADELAASRALMLDSLARSKTRWRPWARRGEMALFDQLSDTILQTLYNKGVSNGEIQPVEKQPVEYEPLPRVAADAFDIWFYLDSTREASQHYVGSYIRARRDQLCRIDG
;
A
#
# COMPACT_ATOMS: atom_id res chain seq x y z
N MET A 1 22.85 -7.06 20.09
CA MET A 1 22.61 -8.41 20.64
C MET A 1 22.38 -9.32 19.45
N ASP A 2 23.03 -10.49 19.39
CA ASP A 2 22.84 -11.44 18.29
C ASP A 2 21.52 -12.18 18.50
N THR A 3 20.57 -11.97 17.60
CA THR A 3 19.19 -12.49 17.68
C THR A 3 19.03 -13.85 17.00
N ARG A 4 20.11 -14.39 16.40
CA ARG A 4 20.04 -15.67 15.69
C ARG A 4 19.81 -16.84 16.65
N PRO A 5 18.84 -17.74 16.36
CA PRO A 5 18.69 -19.00 17.09
C PRO A 5 19.97 -19.81 17.14
N VAL A 6 20.10 -20.61 18.19
CA VAL A 6 21.05 -21.71 18.24
C VAL A 6 20.31 -22.99 17.85
N LEU A 7 20.80 -23.71 16.85
CA LEU A 7 20.22 -24.96 16.32
C LEU A 7 21.32 -26.00 16.13
N THR A 8 20.96 -27.28 16.25
CA THR A 8 21.79 -28.36 15.72
C THR A 8 21.68 -28.42 14.18
N PRO A 9 22.62 -29.09 13.49
CA PRO A 9 22.52 -29.30 12.04
C PRO A 9 21.22 -30.00 11.62
N GLY A 10 20.77 -31.00 12.39
CA GLY A 10 19.53 -31.73 12.11
C GLY A 10 18.31 -30.85 12.24
N GLU A 11 18.22 -30.07 13.32
CA GLU A 11 17.11 -29.11 13.51
C GLU A 11 17.07 -28.04 12.42
N PHE A 12 18.23 -27.62 11.90
CA PHE A 12 18.27 -26.68 10.79
C PHE A 12 17.69 -27.30 9.51
N GLU A 13 18.13 -28.51 9.12
CA GLU A 13 17.63 -29.16 7.91
C GLU A 13 16.15 -29.52 8.00
N ASP A 14 15.69 -30.00 9.16
CA ASP A 14 14.27 -30.28 9.40
C ASP A 14 13.41 -29.02 9.24
N ARG A 15 13.90 -27.86 9.70
CA ARG A 15 13.20 -26.58 9.54
C ARG A 15 13.30 -26.03 8.12
N ALA A 16 14.45 -26.16 7.46
CA ALA A 16 14.67 -25.68 6.10
C ALA A 16 13.92 -26.51 5.03
N THR A 17 13.44 -27.71 5.39
CA THR A 17 12.59 -28.56 4.55
C THR A 17 11.11 -28.46 4.90
N HIS A 18 10.75 -27.82 6.02
CA HIS A 18 9.38 -27.79 6.48
C HIS A 18 8.52 -26.84 5.64
N ALA A 19 7.46 -27.39 5.05
CA ALA A 19 6.36 -26.64 4.46
C ALA A 19 5.06 -27.35 4.87
N ASP A 20 4.19 -26.66 5.61
CA ASP A 20 2.89 -27.22 5.96
C ASP A 20 1.88 -27.06 4.79
N SER A 21 0.58 -27.23 5.02
CA SER A 21 -0.44 -26.98 3.98
C SER A 21 -0.91 -25.52 3.93
N GLY A 22 -0.61 -24.72 4.95
CA GLY A 22 -1.14 -23.36 5.17
C GLY A 22 -0.16 -22.22 4.88
N TRP A 23 1.13 -22.52 4.67
CA TRP A 23 2.18 -21.53 4.47
C TRP A 23 1.99 -20.56 3.31
N TRP A 24 1.21 -20.91 2.29
CA TRP A 24 0.93 -20.00 1.16
C TRP A 24 -0.15 -18.95 1.48
N LEU A 25 -0.69 -18.96 2.71
CA LEU A 25 -1.63 -17.94 3.20
C LEU A 25 -0.92 -16.78 3.91
N THR A 26 0.23 -17.04 4.56
CA THR A 26 0.95 -16.02 5.34
C THR A 26 2.44 -15.95 5.03
N GLY A 27 3.01 -16.93 4.33
CA GLY A 27 4.45 -17.10 4.10
C GLY A 27 5.24 -17.50 5.34
N GLU A 28 4.73 -17.19 6.53
CA GLU A 28 5.43 -17.37 7.82
C GLU A 28 5.71 -18.85 8.10
N HIS A 29 4.78 -19.73 7.71
CA HIS A 29 4.90 -21.15 7.95
C HIS A 29 5.91 -21.85 7.02
N PHE A 30 6.43 -21.14 6.01
CA PHE A 30 7.52 -21.62 5.17
C PHE A 30 8.90 -21.24 5.73
N ILE A 31 8.96 -20.21 6.57
CA ILE A 31 10.21 -19.66 7.10
C ILE A 31 10.53 -20.23 8.50
N HIS A 32 9.74 -21.20 8.97
CA HIS A 32 9.64 -21.71 10.33
C HIS A 32 10.96 -21.91 11.09
N THR A 33 11.47 -20.79 11.59
CA THR A 33 12.31 -20.71 12.77
C THR A 33 11.52 -19.85 13.73
N ALA A 34 10.79 -20.47 14.67
CA ALA A 34 10.04 -19.74 15.70
C ALA A 34 10.91 -18.69 16.42
N SER A 35 12.21 -18.96 16.52
CA SER A 35 13.25 -18.08 17.01
C SER A 35 13.56 -16.84 16.16
N VAL A 36 13.14 -16.80 14.89
CA VAL A 36 13.27 -15.65 13.99
C VAL A 36 11.95 -14.88 13.92
N THR A 37 10.81 -15.59 13.87
CA THR A 37 9.48 -14.98 13.86
C THR A 37 9.09 -14.33 15.20
N ASN A 38 9.70 -14.77 16.31
CA ASN A 38 9.48 -14.20 17.65
C ASN A 38 10.48 -13.09 18.02
N ILE A 39 11.33 -12.63 17.08
CA ILE A 39 12.21 -11.48 17.31
C ILE A 39 11.38 -10.20 17.19
N ASP A 40 11.50 -9.30 18.16
CA ASP A 40 10.91 -7.96 18.08
C ASP A 40 11.31 -7.28 16.76
N GLY A 41 10.32 -6.95 15.93
CA GLY A 41 10.51 -6.38 14.59
C GLY A 41 10.33 -7.34 13.41
N TRP A 42 10.12 -8.64 13.63
CA TRP A 42 9.66 -9.54 12.56
C TRP A 42 8.23 -9.22 12.09
N ASN A 43 7.40 -8.76 13.02
CA ASN A 43 5.96 -8.56 12.85
C ASN A 43 5.55 -7.34 12.02
N LEU A 44 6.47 -6.40 11.77
CA LEU A 44 6.18 -5.19 11.00
C LEU A 44 7.46 -4.58 10.44
N TYR A 45 7.54 -4.41 9.12
CA TYR A 45 8.64 -3.67 8.50
C TYR A 45 8.61 -2.19 8.92
N GLY A 46 9.75 -1.65 9.37
CA GLY A 46 9.85 -0.28 9.88
C GLY A 46 9.77 -0.18 11.41
N HIS A 47 9.50 -1.30 12.09
CA HIS A 47 9.69 -1.39 13.53
C HIS A 47 11.19 -1.19 13.90
N PRO A 48 11.52 -0.49 14.99
CA PRO A 48 12.92 -0.31 15.41
C PRO A 48 13.69 -1.62 15.57
N GLY A 49 12.98 -2.71 15.90
CA GLY A 49 13.53 -4.07 16.00
C GLY A 49 14.04 -4.66 14.69
N ASN A 50 13.59 -4.20 13.50
CA ASN A 50 14.10 -4.67 12.21
C ASN A 50 15.61 -4.45 12.06
N ALA A 51 16.16 -3.42 12.74
CA ALA A 51 17.60 -3.15 12.75
C ALA A 51 18.42 -4.32 13.33
N LEU A 52 17.81 -5.14 14.19
CA LEU A 52 18.42 -6.32 14.81
C LEU A 52 18.37 -7.57 13.92
N LEU A 53 17.60 -7.53 12.83
CA LEU A 53 17.52 -8.64 11.88
C LEU A 53 18.73 -8.63 10.93
N THR A 54 19.27 -9.80 10.64
CA THR A 54 20.24 -9.99 9.57
C THR A 54 19.59 -9.73 8.21
N GLU A 55 20.41 -9.54 7.18
CA GLU A 55 19.86 -9.31 5.84
C GLU A 55 19.03 -10.51 5.35
N ALA A 56 19.49 -11.75 5.58
CA ALA A 56 18.73 -12.93 5.23
C ALA A 56 17.37 -13.00 5.93
N GLN A 57 17.30 -12.64 7.21
CA GLN A 57 16.04 -12.56 7.95
C GLN A 57 15.11 -11.51 7.36
N ARG A 58 15.61 -10.33 6.98
CA ARG A 58 14.79 -9.29 6.34
C ARG A 58 14.25 -9.70 4.96
N VAL A 59 15.04 -10.46 4.18
CA VAL A 59 14.59 -11.01 2.89
C VAL A 59 13.43 -11.98 3.10
N LEU A 60 13.57 -12.91 4.05
CA LEU A 60 12.51 -13.87 4.35
C LEU A 60 11.27 -13.20 4.93
N MET A 61 11.43 -12.20 5.80
CA MET A 61 10.31 -11.40 6.31
C MET A 61 9.55 -10.70 5.18
N MET A 62 10.28 -10.05 4.25
CA MET A 62 9.68 -9.39 3.09
C MET A 62 8.96 -10.38 2.17
N TRP A 63 9.55 -11.57 1.96
CA TRP A 63 8.91 -12.65 1.24
C TRP A 63 7.60 -13.10 1.91
N SER A 64 7.64 -13.28 3.23
CA SER A 64 6.48 -13.67 4.02
C SER A 64 5.34 -12.66 3.87
N ASP A 65 5.68 -11.38 4.01
CA ASP A 65 4.70 -10.31 3.89
C ASP A 65 4.17 -10.19 2.47
N LEU A 66 4.99 -10.38 1.44
CA LEU A 66 4.49 -10.44 0.06
C LEU A 66 3.41 -11.53 -0.07
N VAL A 67 3.67 -12.74 0.45
CA VAL A 67 2.67 -13.82 0.45
C VAL A 67 1.40 -13.43 1.20
N GLY A 68 1.54 -12.91 2.42
CA GLY A 68 0.38 -12.54 3.25
C GLY A 68 -0.43 -11.37 2.68
N GLN A 69 0.22 -10.33 2.14
CA GLN A 69 -0.47 -9.15 1.62
C GLN A 69 -1.19 -9.46 0.31
N VAL A 70 -0.55 -10.21 -0.60
CA VAL A 70 -1.17 -10.58 -1.87
C VAL A 70 -2.35 -11.53 -1.63
N ALA A 71 -2.28 -12.44 -0.65
CA ALA A 71 -3.40 -13.30 -0.27
C ALA A 71 -4.64 -12.51 0.18
N ASN A 72 -4.41 -11.40 0.88
CA ASN A 72 -5.48 -10.65 1.54
C ASN A 72 -6.13 -9.60 0.63
N GLY A 73 -5.37 -8.95 -0.24
CA GLY A 73 -5.88 -7.88 -1.11
C GLY A 73 -5.03 -7.61 -2.34
N GLY A 74 -4.29 -8.62 -2.80
CA GLY A 74 -3.50 -8.54 -4.02
C GLY A 74 -2.23 -7.70 -3.89
N PHE A 75 -1.54 -7.56 -5.02
CA PHE A 75 -0.27 -6.83 -5.12
C PHE A 75 -0.42 -5.34 -4.73
N GLU A 76 -1.57 -4.73 -4.98
CA GLU A 76 -1.88 -3.36 -4.57
C GLU A 76 -1.81 -3.18 -3.05
N GLN A 77 -2.33 -4.14 -2.28
CA GLN A 77 -2.26 -4.10 -0.82
C GLN A 77 -0.81 -4.17 -0.34
N PHE A 78 0.03 -4.99 -0.98
CA PHE A 78 1.46 -5.02 -0.69
C PHE A 78 2.10 -3.66 -0.94
N ILE A 79 1.88 -3.05 -2.11
CA ILE A 79 2.45 -1.75 -2.46
C ILE A 79 1.98 -0.65 -1.50
N SER A 80 0.69 -0.60 -1.17
CA SER A 80 0.13 0.39 -0.24
C SER A 80 0.70 0.26 1.17
N ASN A 81 0.85 -0.95 1.70
CA ASN A 81 1.36 -1.16 3.05
C ASN A 81 2.85 -0.86 3.18
N TYR A 82 3.57 -0.90 2.07
CA TYR A 82 5.00 -0.65 2.00
C TYR A 82 5.37 0.73 1.44
N ALA A 83 4.42 1.65 1.29
CA ALA A 83 4.60 2.96 0.64
C ALA A 83 5.89 3.70 1.06
N ASP A 84 6.18 3.75 2.36
CA ASP A 84 7.37 4.45 2.90
C ASP A 84 8.69 3.67 2.75
N THR A 85 8.63 2.41 2.30
CA THR A 85 9.77 1.48 2.22
C THR A 85 9.81 0.67 0.92
N LEU A 86 9.15 1.14 -0.14
CA LEU A 86 9.04 0.46 -1.44
C LEU A 86 10.40 0.09 -2.06
N ALA A 87 11.38 1.00 -2.03
CA ALA A 87 12.72 0.75 -2.58
C ALA A 87 13.42 -0.42 -1.85
N LEU A 88 13.16 -0.54 -0.56
CA LEU A 88 13.71 -1.57 0.29
C LEU A 88 13.00 -2.91 0.08
N ALA A 89 11.67 -2.89 -0.07
CA ALA A 89 10.88 -4.06 -0.44
C ALA A 89 11.35 -4.68 -1.76
N HIS A 90 11.47 -3.87 -2.81
CA HIS A 90 11.96 -4.29 -4.12
C HIS A 90 13.36 -4.92 -4.04
N ARG A 91 14.30 -4.24 -3.39
CA ARG A 91 15.68 -4.74 -3.18
C ARG A 91 15.73 -6.07 -2.44
N LEU A 92 14.84 -6.28 -1.46
CA LEU A 92 14.82 -7.51 -0.67
C LEU A 92 14.20 -8.68 -1.44
N ILE A 93 13.13 -8.46 -2.20
CA ILE A 93 12.56 -9.48 -3.07
C ILE A 93 13.56 -9.93 -4.14
N ALA A 94 14.30 -9.00 -4.75
CA ALA A 94 15.36 -9.31 -5.71
C ALA A 94 16.46 -10.24 -5.14
N LYS A 95 16.70 -10.21 -3.81
CA LYS A 95 17.70 -11.04 -3.15
C LYS A 95 17.31 -12.50 -2.97
N LEU A 96 16.07 -12.88 -3.23
CA LEU A 96 15.68 -14.30 -3.28
C LEU A 96 16.34 -15.03 -4.45
N GLU A 97 16.84 -14.30 -5.46
CA GLU A 97 17.49 -14.86 -6.65
C GLU A 97 16.59 -15.87 -7.38
N TRP A 98 15.27 -15.69 -7.27
CA TRP A 98 14.25 -16.43 -8.01
C TRP A 98 13.88 -15.64 -9.27
N PRO A 99 14.35 -16.06 -10.48
CA PRO A 99 14.20 -15.28 -11.69
C PRO A 99 12.74 -15.04 -12.08
N GLU A 100 11.92 -16.09 -12.09
CA GLU A 100 10.52 -16.00 -12.52
C GLU A 100 9.72 -15.08 -11.59
N LEU A 101 9.96 -15.14 -10.27
CA LEU A 101 9.37 -14.19 -9.32
C LEU A 101 9.69 -12.76 -9.69
N PHE A 102 10.95 -12.46 -10.01
CA PHE A 102 11.35 -11.09 -10.32
C PHE A 102 10.86 -10.62 -11.69
N GLU A 103 10.76 -11.52 -12.67
CA GLU A 103 10.18 -11.25 -14.00
C GLU A 103 8.70 -10.82 -13.91
N HIS A 104 7.95 -11.36 -12.94
CA HIS A 104 6.57 -10.94 -12.69
C HIS A 104 6.48 -9.75 -11.72
N PHE A 105 7.31 -9.74 -10.68
CA PHE A 105 7.28 -8.71 -9.63
C PHE A 105 7.72 -7.34 -10.13
N ASP A 106 8.82 -7.23 -10.89
CA ASP A 106 9.36 -5.93 -11.31
C ASP A 106 8.39 -5.14 -12.21
N PRO A 107 7.71 -5.76 -13.21
CA PRO A 107 6.68 -5.08 -13.97
C PRO A 107 5.49 -4.62 -13.13
N ALA A 108 4.99 -5.48 -12.22
CA ALA A 108 3.88 -5.14 -11.33
C ALA A 108 4.25 -3.99 -10.38
N PHE A 109 5.46 -4.04 -9.83
CA PHE A 109 6.01 -2.97 -8.99
C PHE A 109 6.12 -1.67 -9.78
N ARG A 110 6.66 -1.70 -11.00
CA ARG A 110 6.80 -0.49 -11.83
C ARG A 110 5.47 0.12 -12.23
N GLU A 111 4.47 -0.71 -12.46
CA GLU A 111 3.10 -0.28 -12.76
C GLU A 111 2.48 0.50 -11.59
N GLN A 112 2.71 0.03 -10.36
CA GLN A 112 2.05 0.53 -9.14
C GLN A 112 2.87 1.57 -8.36
N ALA A 113 4.20 1.55 -8.53
CA ALA A 113 5.16 2.33 -7.74
C ALA A 113 6.23 3.06 -8.57
N GLY A 114 6.23 2.93 -9.90
CA GLY A 114 7.17 3.62 -10.78
C GLY A 114 8.62 3.08 -10.70
N ASP A 115 9.61 3.98 -10.69
CA ASP A 115 11.02 3.60 -10.73
C ASP A 115 11.49 2.96 -9.41
N PRO A 116 12.02 1.72 -9.39
CA PRO A 116 12.55 1.10 -8.17
C PRO A 116 13.66 1.88 -7.48
N ALA A 117 14.38 2.76 -8.19
CA ALA A 117 15.40 3.62 -7.58
C ALA A 117 14.82 4.78 -6.77
N ALA A 118 13.61 5.22 -7.09
CA ALA A 118 12.90 6.30 -6.42
C ALA A 118 11.37 6.06 -6.46
N PRO A 119 10.88 4.97 -5.84
CA PRO A 119 9.51 4.54 -6.00
C PRO A 119 8.55 5.45 -5.26
N GLN A 120 7.40 5.70 -5.87
CA GLN A 120 6.31 6.49 -5.33
C GLN A 120 5.00 5.82 -5.75
N LEU A 121 4.02 5.77 -4.83
CA LEU A 121 2.69 5.29 -5.18
C LEU A 121 2.18 6.05 -6.41
N VAL A 122 1.74 5.29 -7.41
CA VAL A 122 1.04 5.89 -8.54
C VAL A 122 -0.33 6.31 -8.03
N ASP A 123 -0.59 7.62 -8.00
CA ASP A 123 -1.87 8.17 -7.57
C ASP A 123 -2.89 8.18 -8.72
N SER A 124 -4.16 7.95 -8.38
CA SER A 124 -5.25 8.07 -9.33
C SER A 124 -5.41 9.54 -9.71
N ARG A 125 -5.26 9.84 -11.00
CA ARG A 125 -5.49 11.21 -11.48
C ARG A 125 -6.98 11.45 -11.61
N PRO A 126 -7.49 12.62 -11.18
CA PRO A 126 -8.87 12.98 -11.44
C PRO A 126 -9.10 13.00 -12.96
N TRP A 127 -10.18 12.36 -13.42
CA TRP A 127 -10.60 12.40 -14.81
C TRP A 127 -11.08 13.83 -15.12
N GLY A 128 -10.55 14.42 -16.19
CA GLY A 128 -10.38 15.88 -16.28
C GLY A 128 -11.64 16.76 -16.20
N TRP A 129 -11.46 17.96 -15.62
CA TRP A 129 -11.67 19.31 -16.19
C TRP A 129 -11.21 20.36 -15.15
N GLU A 130 -9.93 20.34 -14.79
CA GLU A 130 -9.34 21.37 -13.93
C GLU A 130 -9.13 22.69 -14.70
N ALA A 131 -10.21 23.48 -14.81
CA ALA A 131 -10.10 24.94 -15.02
C ALA A 131 -11.36 25.69 -14.58
N ASP A 132 -12.55 25.06 -14.62
CA ASP A 132 -13.82 25.78 -14.38
C ASP A 132 -14.61 25.31 -13.14
N GLU A 133 -14.27 24.18 -12.51
CA GLU A 133 -15.03 23.66 -11.35
C GLU A 133 -14.89 24.50 -10.08
N LEU A 134 -13.71 25.07 -9.83
CA LEU A 134 -13.47 25.95 -8.67
C LEU A 134 -14.28 27.26 -8.81
N ALA A 135 -14.32 27.82 -10.02
CA ALA A 135 -15.13 28.99 -10.35
C ALA A 135 -16.64 28.66 -10.30
N ALA A 136 -17.05 27.49 -10.81
CA ALA A 136 -18.43 27.01 -10.73
C ALA A 136 -18.87 26.76 -9.28
N SER A 137 -18.02 26.13 -8.46
CA SER A 137 -18.28 25.87 -7.04
C SER A 137 -18.42 27.17 -6.25
N ARG A 138 -17.55 28.15 -6.51
CA ARG A 138 -17.63 29.47 -5.90
C ARG A 138 -18.88 30.23 -6.33
N ALA A 139 -19.20 30.27 -7.62
CA ALA A 139 -20.41 30.89 -8.13
C ALA A 139 -21.69 30.26 -7.54
N LEU A 140 -21.70 28.93 -7.36
CA LEU A 140 -22.80 28.19 -6.74
C LEU A 140 -22.96 28.48 -5.24
N MET A 141 -21.84 28.60 -4.51
CA MET A 141 -21.86 28.98 -3.10
C MET A 141 -22.39 30.42 -2.92
N LEU A 142 -21.89 31.37 -3.73
CA LEU A 142 -22.38 32.75 -3.76
C LEU A 142 -23.88 32.80 -4.02
N ASP A 143 -24.34 32.03 -5.00
CA ASP A 143 -25.73 32.02 -5.39
C ASP A 143 -26.65 31.45 -4.30
N SER A 144 -26.23 30.32 -3.71
CA SER A 144 -26.95 29.65 -2.62
C SER A 144 -27.06 30.53 -1.37
N LEU A 145 -25.97 31.21 -1.01
CA LEU A 145 -25.93 32.14 0.12
C LEU A 145 -26.79 33.39 -0.12
N ALA A 146 -26.74 33.98 -1.32
CA ALA A 146 -27.56 35.14 -1.63
C ALA A 146 -29.07 34.79 -1.66
N ARG A 147 -29.43 33.60 -2.16
CA ARG A 147 -30.82 33.10 -2.16
C ARG A 147 -31.38 32.90 -0.74
N SER A 148 -30.57 32.44 0.21
CA SER A 148 -31.03 32.22 1.59
C SER A 148 -31.40 33.53 2.30
N LYS A 149 -30.74 34.64 1.96
CA LYS A 149 -31.01 35.97 2.52
C LYS A 149 -32.11 36.74 1.79
N THR A 150 -32.30 36.50 0.49
CA THR A 150 -33.21 37.30 -0.35
C THR A 150 -34.20 36.43 -1.14
N ARG A 151 -35.13 35.79 -0.41
CA ARG A 151 -36.04 34.78 -0.98
C ARG A 151 -36.93 35.23 -2.16
N TRP A 152 -37.13 36.53 -2.44
CA TRP A 152 -38.15 36.99 -3.41
C TRP A 152 -37.80 38.21 -4.31
N ARG A 153 -36.54 38.66 -4.39
CA ARG A 153 -36.20 39.92 -5.11
C ARG A 153 -34.89 39.83 -5.93
N PRO A 154 -34.94 39.70 -7.28
CA PRO A 154 -33.75 39.50 -8.13
C PRO A 154 -32.66 40.60 -8.04
N TRP A 155 -33.07 41.86 -7.94
CA TRP A 155 -32.18 43.01 -7.69
C TRP A 155 -31.46 43.00 -6.34
N ALA A 156 -32.09 42.52 -5.26
CA ALA A 156 -31.47 42.40 -3.94
C ALA A 156 -30.43 41.27 -3.92
N ARG A 157 -30.70 40.18 -4.63
CA ARG A 157 -29.77 39.05 -4.79
C ARG A 157 -28.45 39.45 -5.44
N ARG A 158 -28.47 40.34 -6.46
CA ARG A 158 -27.23 40.84 -7.08
C ARG A 158 -26.38 41.67 -6.10
N GLY A 159 -27.02 42.46 -5.24
CA GLY A 159 -26.33 43.21 -4.18
C GLY A 159 -25.70 42.29 -3.13
N GLU A 160 -26.43 41.27 -2.68
CA GLU A 160 -25.93 40.26 -1.74
C GLU A 160 -24.79 39.42 -2.34
N MET A 161 -24.92 38.99 -3.60
CA MET A 161 -23.84 38.28 -4.28
C MET A 161 -22.58 39.13 -4.36
N ALA A 162 -22.68 40.43 -4.68
CA ALA A 162 -21.52 41.33 -4.72
C ALA A 162 -20.87 41.57 -3.35
N LEU A 163 -21.62 41.40 -2.25
CA LEU A 163 -21.09 41.44 -0.89
C LEU A 163 -20.34 40.14 -0.54
N PHE A 164 -20.91 38.99 -0.88
CA PHE A 164 -20.24 37.69 -0.66
C PHE A 164 -19.04 37.49 -1.58
N ASP A 165 -19.05 38.08 -2.78
CA ASP A 165 -17.98 37.99 -3.76
C ASP A 165 -16.68 38.65 -3.29
N GLN A 166 -16.76 39.55 -2.31
CA GLN A 166 -15.60 40.19 -1.67
C GLN A 166 -14.94 39.30 -0.59
N LEU A 167 -15.56 38.18 -0.23
CA LEU A 167 -15.04 37.28 0.80
C LEU A 167 -14.06 36.27 0.20
N SER A 168 -13.05 35.90 0.99
CA SER A 168 -12.17 34.76 0.67
C SER A 168 -12.96 33.46 0.63
N ASP A 169 -12.51 32.50 -0.18
CA ASP A 169 -13.18 31.21 -0.38
C ASP A 169 -13.37 30.42 0.93
N THR A 170 -12.42 30.50 1.86
CA THR A 170 -12.52 29.86 3.18
C THR A 170 -13.69 30.40 4.01
N ILE A 171 -13.89 31.73 4.00
CA ILE A 171 -14.99 32.37 4.72
C ILE A 171 -16.32 32.02 4.03
N LEU A 172 -16.34 32.03 2.70
CA LEU A 172 -17.52 31.69 1.91
C LEU A 172 -17.97 30.23 2.17
N GLN A 173 -17.03 29.29 2.17
CA GLN A 173 -17.28 27.88 2.49
C GLN A 173 -17.80 27.70 3.92
N THR A 174 -17.26 28.45 4.88
CA THR A 174 -17.69 28.39 6.29
C THR A 174 -19.14 28.86 6.45
N LEU A 175 -19.52 29.96 5.78
CA LEU A 175 -20.89 30.47 5.79
C LEU A 175 -21.86 29.51 5.08
N TYR A 176 -21.45 28.92 3.96
CA TYR A 176 -22.22 27.93 3.23
C TYR A 176 -22.50 26.69 4.10
N ASN A 177 -21.46 26.11 4.71
CA ASN A 177 -21.58 24.93 5.57
C ASN A 177 -22.51 25.19 6.77
N LYS A 178 -22.43 26.39 7.37
CA LYS A 178 -23.32 26.79 8.47
C LYS A 178 -24.77 26.97 8.01
N GLY A 179 -24.99 27.50 6.81
CA GLY A 179 -26.32 27.60 6.21
C GLY A 179 -26.93 26.23 5.92
N VAL A 180 -26.12 25.27 5.47
CA VAL A 180 -26.53 23.87 5.27
C VAL A 180 -26.84 23.18 6.60
N SER A 181 -25.96 23.30 7.60
CA SER A 181 -26.17 22.65 8.90
C SER A 181 -27.40 23.15 9.64
N ASN A 182 -27.77 24.41 9.44
CA ASN A 182 -28.95 25.02 10.04
C ASN A 182 -30.23 24.81 9.21
N GLY A 183 -30.15 24.11 8.08
CA GLY A 183 -31.27 23.87 7.16
C GLY A 183 -31.73 25.10 6.38
N GLU A 184 -30.94 26.19 6.38
CA GLU A 184 -31.23 27.42 5.63
C GLU A 184 -30.91 27.26 4.12
N ILE A 185 -29.98 26.36 3.78
CA ILE A 185 -29.51 26.06 2.43
C ILE A 185 -29.59 24.56 2.19
N GLN A 186 -30.10 24.13 1.04
CA GLN A 186 -30.03 22.72 0.62
C GLN A 186 -28.60 22.41 0.16
N PRO A 187 -27.95 21.35 0.67
CA PRO A 187 -26.62 20.96 0.20
C PRO A 187 -26.72 20.61 -1.28
N VAL A 188 -25.83 21.18 -2.08
CA VAL A 188 -25.68 20.75 -3.47
C VAL A 188 -24.91 19.43 -3.42
N GLU A 189 -25.50 18.37 -3.96
CA GLU A 189 -24.81 17.10 -4.15
C GLU A 189 -23.58 17.37 -5.03
N LYS A 190 -22.37 17.22 -4.46
CA LYS A 190 -21.16 17.19 -5.27
C LYS A 190 -21.29 16.01 -6.21
N GLN A 191 -21.16 16.22 -7.52
CA GLN A 191 -20.93 15.09 -8.41
C GLN A 191 -19.68 14.36 -7.92
N PRO A 192 -19.72 13.03 -7.76
CA PRO A 192 -18.54 12.28 -7.39
C PRO A 192 -17.46 12.56 -8.43
N VAL A 193 -16.28 12.98 -7.96
CA VAL A 193 -15.11 13.11 -8.83
C VAL A 193 -14.78 11.69 -9.29
N GLU A 194 -14.92 11.43 -10.58
CA GLU A 194 -14.46 10.18 -11.18
C GLU A 194 -12.94 10.26 -11.34
N TYR A 195 -12.24 9.26 -10.82
CA TYR A 195 -10.79 9.15 -10.96
C TYR A 195 -10.49 8.10 -12.03
N GLU A 196 -9.44 8.32 -12.82
CA GLU A 196 -8.93 7.25 -13.67
C GLU A 196 -8.44 6.11 -12.76
N PRO A 197 -8.93 4.86 -12.96
CA PRO A 197 -8.44 3.74 -12.19
C PRO A 197 -6.94 3.56 -12.46
N LEU A 198 -6.20 3.18 -11.42
CA LEU A 198 -4.78 2.90 -11.57
C LEU A 198 -4.54 1.80 -12.61
N PRO A 199 -3.41 1.84 -13.35
CA PRO A 199 -3.03 0.73 -14.21
C PRO A 199 -2.84 -0.52 -13.34
N ARG A 200 -3.48 -1.63 -13.72
CA ARG A 200 -3.50 -2.88 -12.94
C ARG A 200 -3.13 -4.12 -13.73
N VAL A 201 -2.74 -3.97 -14.99
CA VAL A 201 -2.57 -5.10 -15.90
C VAL A 201 -1.45 -6.02 -15.42
N ALA A 202 -0.33 -5.45 -15.00
CA ALA A 202 0.81 -6.22 -14.48
C ALA A 202 0.56 -6.68 -13.03
N ALA A 203 -0.06 -5.85 -12.19
CA ALA A 203 -0.43 -6.22 -10.82
C ALA A 203 -1.41 -7.39 -10.79
N ASP A 204 -2.48 -7.35 -11.57
CA ASP A 204 -3.47 -8.44 -11.65
C ASP A 204 -2.84 -9.70 -12.26
N ALA A 205 -1.93 -9.56 -13.24
CA ALA A 205 -1.19 -10.69 -13.80
C ALA A 205 -0.25 -11.34 -12.78
N PHE A 206 0.40 -10.53 -11.93
CA PHE A 206 1.20 -11.04 -10.81
C PHE A 206 0.32 -11.82 -9.84
N ASP A 207 -0.82 -11.27 -9.41
CA ASP A 207 -1.74 -11.92 -8.48
C ASP A 207 -2.18 -13.31 -8.98
N ILE A 208 -2.56 -13.39 -10.26
CA ILE A 208 -2.97 -14.65 -10.90
C ILE A 208 -1.80 -15.64 -10.91
N TRP A 209 -0.63 -15.22 -11.39
CA TRP A 209 0.55 -16.09 -11.49
C TRP A 209 1.03 -16.57 -10.13
N PHE A 210 1.03 -15.69 -9.12
CA PHE A 210 1.57 -15.95 -7.80
C PHE A 210 0.79 -17.04 -7.04
N TYR A 211 -0.49 -17.21 -7.35
CA TYR A 211 -1.35 -18.24 -6.75
C TYR A 211 -1.53 -19.51 -7.58
N LEU A 212 -0.77 -19.68 -8.67
CA LEU A 212 -0.72 -20.97 -9.36
C LEU A 212 -0.04 -22.03 -8.47
N ASP A 213 -0.54 -23.25 -8.52
CA ASP A 213 0.05 -24.40 -7.81
C ASP A 213 1.53 -24.59 -8.20
N SER A 214 1.86 -24.39 -9.48
CA SER A 214 3.25 -24.47 -9.98
C SER A 214 4.17 -23.41 -9.35
N THR A 215 3.65 -22.21 -9.10
CA THR A 215 4.42 -21.12 -8.47
C THR A 215 4.67 -21.44 -7.00
N ARG A 216 3.64 -21.96 -6.32
CA ARG A 216 3.76 -22.46 -4.95
C ARG A 216 4.75 -23.62 -4.83
N GLU A 217 4.77 -24.55 -5.77
CA GLU A 217 5.78 -25.64 -5.78
C GLU A 217 7.19 -25.07 -6.01
N ALA A 218 7.35 -24.17 -6.97
CA ALA A 218 8.65 -23.55 -7.27
C ALA A 218 9.22 -22.77 -6.10
N SER A 219 8.38 -22.06 -5.33
CA SER A 219 8.89 -21.30 -4.18
C SER A 219 9.46 -22.20 -3.09
N GLN A 220 8.97 -23.44 -2.95
CA GLN A 220 9.56 -24.39 -2.00
C GLN A 220 11.04 -24.64 -2.32
N HIS A 221 11.33 -24.79 -3.62
CA HIS A 221 12.69 -24.97 -4.11
C HIS A 221 13.54 -23.71 -3.90
N TYR A 222 13.09 -22.55 -4.38
CA TYR A 222 13.90 -21.33 -4.36
C TYR A 222 14.10 -20.79 -2.94
N VAL A 223 13.04 -20.65 -2.16
CA VAL A 223 13.13 -20.11 -0.80
C VAL A 223 13.84 -21.11 0.12
N GLY A 224 13.59 -22.41 -0.04
CA GLY A 224 14.33 -23.46 0.68
C GLY A 224 15.83 -23.46 0.34
N SER A 225 16.19 -23.23 -0.92
CA SER A 225 17.60 -23.10 -1.34
C SER A 225 18.24 -21.85 -0.75
N TYR A 226 17.52 -20.72 -0.75
CA TYR A 226 17.97 -19.49 -0.12
C TYR A 226 18.24 -19.67 1.38
N ILE A 227 17.33 -20.33 2.11
CA ILE A 227 17.48 -20.63 3.54
C ILE A 227 18.77 -21.42 3.79
N ARG A 228 19.00 -22.50 3.03
CA ARG A 228 20.23 -23.33 3.17
C ARG A 228 21.50 -22.54 2.86
N ALA A 229 21.49 -21.78 1.77
CA ALA A 229 22.64 -20.97 1.37
C ALA A 229 22.98 -19.86 2.39
N ARG A 230 21.99 -19.41 3.17
CA ARG A 230 22.13 -18.33 4.16
C ARG A 230 22.03 -18.81 5.60
N ARG A 231 22.23 -20.10 5.87
CA ARG A 231 22.18 -20.72 7.21
C ARG A 231 22.82 -19.85 8.29
N ASP A 232 24.06 -19.44 8.10
CA ASP A 232 24.80 -18.71 9.14
C ASP A 232 24.27 -17.29 9.36
N GLN A 233 23.48 -16.72 8.45
CA GLN A 233 22.77 -15.45 8.70
C GLN A 233 21.43 -15.68 9.41
N LEU A 234 20.89 -16.89 9.38
CA LEU A 234 19.59 -17.24 9.94
C LEU A 234 19.71 -17.88 11.32
N CYS A 235 20.75 -18.65 11.57
CA CYS A 235 21.01 -19.34 12.84
C CYS A 235 22.50 -19.42 13.17
N ARG A 236 22.78 -19.88 14.39
CA ARG A 236 24.08 -20.35 14.87
C ARG A 236 23.98 -21.86 15.02
N ILE A 237 24.97 -22.58 14.50
CA ILE A 237 25.00 -24.04 14.63
C ILE A 237 25.75 -24.43 15.91
N ASP A 238 25.05 -25.13 16.81
CA ASP A 238 25.66 -25.80 17.94
C ASP A 238 26.05 -27.22 17.52
N GLY A 239 27.24 -27.65 17.95
CA GLY A 239 27.86 -28.90 17.53
C GLY A 239 27.29 -30.13 18.21
#